data_AF-A0A1W1CGT7-F1
#
_entry.id   AF-A0A1W1CGT7-F1
#
_cell.length_a   1.000
_cell.length_b   1.000
_cell.length_c   1.000
_cell.angle_alpha   90.00
_cell.angle_beta   90.00
_cell.angle_gamma   90.00
#
_symmetry.space_group_name_H-M   'P 1'
#
loop_
_entity.id
_entity.type
_entity.pdbx_description
1 polymer ?
#
loop_
_entity_poly.entity_id
_entity_poly.type
_entity_poly.pdbx_seq_one_letter_code
_entity_poly.pdbx_strand_id
1 'polypeptide(L)'
;MSLKDDVNYIKKELSGDEKVLESAFKIETLYRKHKLKFAVALVAVVVFFAGKGIEGNMKESALLEANKAFMTLQVKADDKEALATLKENNPALFDVYSYTQAVKDKDIKTLEALSTSKNAVISDASAYHASILKNKPKSSMLYDDMVLFTQGYLAIKEGKGNVAKVKLEQIDERSPLATITGFLKHSMIKAN
;
A
#
# COMPACT_ATOMS: atom_id res chain seq x y z
N MET A 1 -32.08 17.86 65.72
CA MET A 1 -31.16 18.76 65.01
C MET A 1 -30.97 19.98 65.88
N SER A 2 -29.76 20.26 66.32
CA SER A 2 -29.52 21.41 67.21
C SER A 2 -29.32 22.68 66.39
N LEU A 3 -29.59 23.85 66.96
CA LEU A 3 -29.31 25.17 66.33
C LEU A 3 -27.89 25.30 65.75
N LYS A 4 -26.91 24.53 66.27
CA LYS A 4 -25.54 24.49 65.72
C LYS A 4 -25.46 23.75 64.39
N ASP A 5 -26.32 22.76 64.15
CA ASP A 5 -26.37 22.01 62.89
C ASP A 5 -26.98 22.87 61.78
N ASP A 6 -28.05 23.61 62.09
CA ASP A 6 -28.71 24.52 61.15
C ASP A 6 -27.81 25.72 60.77
N VAL A 7 -27.09 26.30 61.74
CA VAL A 7 -26.12 27.38 61.47
C VAL A 7 -24.92 26.88 60.65
N ASN A 8 -24.45 25.66 60.89
CA ASN A 8 -23.39 25.05 60.09
C ASN A 8 -23.86 24.69 58.67
N TYR A 9 -25.11 24.27 58.52
CA TYR A 9 -25.73 23.99 57.22
C TYR A 9 -25.86 25.28 56.39
N ILE A 10 -26.39 26.36 56.98
CA ILE A 10 -26.51 27.68 56.31
C ILE A 10 -25.14 28.25 55.94
N LYS A 11 -24.12 28.13 56.81
CA LYS A 11 -22.74 28.54 56.47
C LYS A 11 -22.12 27.70 55.34
N LYS A 12 -22.47 26.43 55.26
CA LYS A 12 -21.96 25.50 54.24
C LYS A 12 -22.61 25.73 52.88
N GLU A 13 -23.91 26.04 52.83
CA GLU A 13 -24.60 26.47 51.61
C GLU A 13 -24.11 27.85 51.12
N LEU A 14 -24.00 28.84 52.01
CA LEU A 14 -23.45 30.16 51.65
C LEU A 14 -22.00 30.06 51.14
N SER A 15 -21.16 29.22 51.75
CA SER A 15 -19.79 28.97 51.28
C SER A 15 -19.72 28.18 49.96
N GLY A 16 -20.75 27.38 49.67
CA GLY A 16 -20.91 26.69 48.39
C GLY A 16 -21.23 27.68 47.26
N ASP A 17 -22.22 28.54 47.48
CA ASP A 17 -22.66 29.56 46.51
C ASP A 17 -21.58 30.61 46.25
N GLU A 18 -20.85 31.03 47.28
CA GLU A 18 -19.74 31.98 47.14
C GLU A 18 -18.57 31.38 46.34
N LYS A 19 -18.29 30.08 46.51
CA LYS A 19 -17.32 29.35 45.67
C LYS A 19 -17.80 29.20 44.23
N VAL A 20 -19.09 29.00 44.00
CA VAL A 20 -19.68 28.94 42.65
C VAL A 20 -19.57 30.30 41.97
N LEU A 21 -19.84 31.39 42.68
CA LEU A 21 -19.68 32.75 42.18
C LEU A 21 -18.22 33.10 41.93
N GLU A 22 -17.31 32.74 42.84
CA GLU A 22 -15.87 32.98 42.67
C GLU A 22 -15.30 32.20 41.47
N SER A 23 -15.75 30.95 41.28
CA SER A 23 -15.37 30.16 40.12
C SER A 23 -15.98 30.68 38.82
N ALA A 24 -17.24 31.16 38.82
CA ALA A 24 -17.84 31.84 37.68
C ALA A 24 -17.08 33.13 37.32
N PHE A 25 -16.70 33.95 38.31
CA PHE A 25 -15.93 35.17 38.09
C PHE A 25 -14.52 34.87 37.56
N LYS A 26 -13.86 33.82 38.08
CA LYS A 26 -12.56 33.35 37.56
C LYS A 26 -12.66 32.94 36.10
N ILE A 27 -13.69 32.17 35.72
CA ILE A 27 -13.95 31.77 34.33
C ILE A 27 -14.19 32.99 33.44
N GLU A 28 -14.99 33.95 33.91
CA GLU A 28 -15.28 35.18 33.17
C GLU A 28 -14.02 36.03 32.96
N THR A 29 -13.18 36.16 34.00
CA THR A 29 -11.94 36.92 33.94
C THR A 29 -10.92 36.25 32.99
N LEU A 30 -10.82 34.92 33.04
CA LEU A 30 -9.98 34.13 32.13
C LEU A 30 -10.46 34.25 30.68
N TYR A 31 -11.78 34.18 30.46
CA TYR A 31 -12.40 34.35 29.16
C TYR A 31 -12.11 35.74 28.60
N ARG A 32 -12.34 36.82 29.37
CA ARG A 32 -12.02 38.18 28.89
C ARG A 32 -10.53 38.36 28.56
N LYS A 33 -9.64 37.80 29.38
CA LYS A 33 -8.17 37.90 29.20
C LYS A 33 -7.66 37.11 27.99
N HIS A 34 -8.33 36.00 27.64
CA HIS A 34 -7.88 35.08 26.58
C HIS A 34 -8.87 34.90 25.43
N LYS A 35 -9.91 35.74 25.33
CA LYS A 35 -10.95 35.65 24.28
C LYS A 35 -10.39 35.53 22.88
N LEU A 36 -9.31 36.26 22.58
CA LEU A 36 -8.63 36.20 21.27
C LEU A 36 -7.94 34.85 21.05
N LYS A 37 -7.31 34.27 22.07
CA LYS A 37 -6.69 32.94 21.99
C LYS A 37 -7.74 31.85 21.79
N PHE A 38 -8.86 31.93 22.51
CA PHE A 38 -9.98 31.01 22.33
C PHE A 38 -10.62 31.15 20.93
N ALA A 39 -10.78 32.36 20.42
CA ALA A 39 -11.28 32.60 19.07
C ALA A 39 -10.34 31.99 18.00
N VAL A 40 -9.03 32.20 18.13
CA VAL A 40 -8.03 31.60 17.22
C VAL A 40 -8.04 30.07 17.31
N ALA A 41 -8.10 29.50 18.52
CA ALA A 41 -8.20 28.06 18.71
C ALA A 41 -9.47 27.48 18.08
N LEU A 42 -10.61 28.16 18.24
CA LEU A 42 -11.88 27.76 17.64
C LEU A 42 -11.80 27.77 16.11
N VAL A 43 -11.25 28.83 15.51
CA VAL A 43 -11.04 28.93 14.06
C VAL A 43 -10.10 27.82 13.57
N ALA A 44 -9.02 27.54 14.29
CA ALA A 44 -8.09 26.46 13.93
C ALA A 44 -8.77 25.08 13.93
N VAL A 45 -9.65 24.82 14.91
CA VAL A 45 -10.44 23.57 14.97
C VAL A 45 -11.40 23.49 13.77
N VAL A 46 -12.12 24.57 13.45
CA VAL A 46 -13.03 24.61 12.30
C VAL A 46 -12.27 24.40 10.98
N VAL A 47 -11.13 25.05 10.80
CA VAL A 47 -10.27 24.89 9.60
C VAL A 47 -9.73 23.45 9.51
N PHE A 48 -9.30 22.87 10.63
CA PHE A 48 -8.81 21.48 10.66
C PHE A 48 -9.89 20.48 10.23
N PHE A 49 -11.10 20.59 10.79
CA PHE A 49 -12.20 19.69 10.43
C PHE A 49 -12.76 19.95 9.03
N ALA A 50 -12.81 21.21 8.58
CA ALA A 50 -13.18 21.56 7.20
C ALA A 50 -12.20 20.98 6.19
N GLY A 51 -10.88 21.08 6.45
CA GLY A 51 -9.85 20.46 5.62
C GLY A 51 -9.97 18.94 5.56
N LYS A 52 -10.19 18.29 6.70
CA LYS A 52 -10.42 16.83 6.79
C LYS A 52 -11.66 16.37 6.03
N GLY A 53 -12.75 17.14 6.06
CA GLY A 53 -14.00 16.82 5.36
C GLY A 53 -13.86 16.87 3.83
N ILE A 54 -13.07 17.83 3.32
CA ILE A 54 -12.77 17.93 1.88
C ILE A 54 -11.89 16.76 1.42
N GLU A 55 -10.88 16.37 2.22
CA GLU A 55 -10.00 15.25 1.89
C GLU A 55 -10.73 13.89 1.82
N GLY A 56 -11.76 13.67 2.64
CA GLY A 56 -12.50 12.39 2.69
C GLY A 56 -13.32 12.14 1.42
N ASN A 57 -14.19 13.08 1.05
CA ASN A 57 -15.07 12.94 -0.12
C ASN A 57 -14.28 12.89 -1.43
N MET A 58 -13.18 13.64 -1.55
CA MET A 58 -12.35 13.62 -2.75
C MET A 58 -11.64 12.27 -2.94
N LYS A 59 -11.17 11.63 -1.86
CA LYS A 59 -10.52 10.31 -1.94
C LYS A 59 -11.49 9.23 -2.36
N GLU A 60 -12.70 9.22 -1.81
CA GLU A 60 -13.71 8.23 -2.17
C GLU A 60 -14.17 8.39 -3.62
N SER A 61 -14.39 9.63 -4.08
CA SER A 61 -14.72 9.92 -5.49
C SER A 61 -13.60 9.47 -6.43
N ALA A 62 -12.34 9.80 -6.12
CA ALA A 62 -11.19 9.39 -6.93
C ALA A 62 -11.07 7.86 -7.02
N LEU A 63 -11.25 7.13 -5.91
CA LEU A 63 -11.25 5.67 -5.93
C LEU A 63 -12.38 5.09 -6.77
N LEU A 64 -13.58 5.67 -6.69
CA LEU A 64 -14.73 5.24 -7.48
C LEU A 64 -14.51 5.47 -8.98
N GLU A 65 -13.95 6.63 -9.35
CA GLU A 65 -13.56 6.94 -10.73
C GLU A 65 -12.45 6.02 -11.24
N ALA A 66 -11.42 5.75 -10.43
CA ALA A 66 -10.37 4.80 -10.77
C ALA A 66 -10.93 3.39 -11.00
N ASN A 67 -11.86 2.92 -10.16
CA ASN A 67 -12.49 1.61 -10.32
C ASN A 67 -13.32 1.54 -11.61
N LYS A 68 -14.10 2.59 -11.92
CA LYS A 68 -14.84 2.68 -13.19
C LYS A 68 -13.88 2.64 -14.38
N ALA A 69 -12.81 3.43 -14.34
CA ALA A 69 -11.80 3.46 -15.39
C ALA A 69 -11.15 2.08 -15.57
N PHE A 70 -10.79 1.40 -14.48
CA PHE A 70 -10.25 0.05 -14.52
C PHE A 70 -11.23 -0.95 -15.17
N MET A 71 -12.52 -0.89 -14.84
CA MET A 71 -13.55 -1.74 -15.45
C MET A 71 -13.72 -1.46 -16.94
N THR A 72 -13.66 -0.20 -17.36
CA THR A 72 -13.64 0.17 -18.79
C THR A 72 -12.44 -0.48 -19.49
N LEU A 73 -11.26 -0.43 -18.87
CA LEU A 73 -10.04 -1.01 -19.43
C LEU A 73 -10.06 -2.55 -19.51
N GLN A 74 -10.86 -3.24 -18.70
CA GLN A 74 -11.06 -4.70 -18.83
C GLN A 74 -11.78 -5.07 -20.13
N VAL A 75 -12.65 -4.18 -20.63
CA VAL A 75 -13.40 -4.39 -21.88
C VAL A 75 -12.65 -3.78 -23.06
N LYS A 76 -12.05 -2.61 -22.87
CA LYS A 76 -11.38 -1.82 -23.91
C LYS A 76 -10.02 -1.34 -23.41
N ALA A 77 -9.01 -2.17 -23.63
CA ALA A 77 -7.67 -1.99 -23.05
C ALA A 77 -6.90 -0.75 -23.55
N ASP A 78 -7.28 -0.20 -24.71
CA ASP A 78 -6.64 0.93 -25.38
C ASP A 78 -7.37 2.27 -25.13
N ASP A 79 -8.35 2.30 -24.24
CA ASP A 79 -9.09 3.51 -23.92
C ASP A 79 -8.21 4.55 -23.21
N LYS A 80 -7.81 5.58 -23.95
CA LYS A 80 -6.86 6.60 -23.49
C LYS A 80 -7.40 7.45 -22.34
N GLU A 81 -8.71 7.69 -22.31
CA GLU A 81 -9.34 8.48 -21.24
C GLU A 81 -9.35 7.66 -19.95
N ALA A 82 -9.79 6.39 -20.03
CA ALA A 82 -9.76 5.50 -18.87
C ALA A 82 -8.33 5.26 -18.35
N LEU A 83 -7.33 5.18 -19.23
CA LEU A 83 -5.92 5.11 -18.82
C LEU A 83 -5.47 6.34 -18.04
N ALA A 84 -5.82 7.54 -18.51
CA ALA A 84 -5.47 8.79 -17.85
C ALA A 84 -6.16 8.88 -16.47
N THR A 85 -7.46 8.62 -16.42
CA THR A 85 -8.26 8.62 -15.18
C THR A 85 -7.72 7.62 -14.17
N LEU A 86 -7.37 6.39 -14.60
CA LEU A 86 -6.82 5.38 -13.70
C LEU A 86 -5.47 5.82 -13.13
N LYS A 87 -4.59 6.38 -13.97
CA LYS A 87 -3.25 6.83 -13.56
C LYS A 87 -3.31 7.98 -12.57
N GLU A 88 -4.19 8.95 -12.80
CA GLU A 88 -4.34 10.13 -11.94
C GLU A 88 -4.96 9.76 -10.59
N ASN A 89 -6.06 9.01 -10.62
CA ASN A 89 -6.86 8.74 -9.43
C ASN A 89 -6.35 7.55 -8.59
N ASN A 90 -5.65 6.59 -9.20
CA ASN A 90 -5.05 5.47 -8.47
C ASN A 90 -3.77 4.93 -9.15
N PRO A 91 -2.61 5.58 -8.92
CA PRO A 91 -1.34 5.16 -9.49
C PRO A 91 -0.95 3.71 -9.17
N ALA A 92 -1.32 3.21 -7.98
CA ALA A 92 -1.00 1.83 -7.60
C ALA A 92 -1.81 0.82 -8.42
N LEU A 93 -3.09 1.08 -8.67
CA LEU A 93 -3.92 0.23 -9.53
C LEU A 93 -3.51 0.36 -11.00
N PHE A 94 -3.08 1.56 -11.43
CA PHE A 94 -2.49 1.76 -12.75
C PHE A 94 -1.24 0.90 -12.95
N ASP A 95 -0.32 0.84 -11.98
CA ASP A 95 0.88 0.00 -12.06
C ASP A 95 0.52 -1.49 -12.21
N VAL A 96 -0.48 -1.99 -11.47
CA VAL A 96 -0.97 -3.36 -11.58
C VAL A 96 -1.55 -3.64 -12.97
N TYR A 97 -2.36 -2.71 -13.49
CA TYR A 97 -2.94 -2.81 -14.82
C TYR A 97 -1.84 -2.81 -15.90
N SER A 98 -0.92 -1.85 -15.85
CA SER A 98 0.20 -1.72 -16.78
C SER A 98 1.09 -2.96 -16.76
N TYR A 99 1.36 -3.52 -15.57
CA TYR A 99 2.09 -4.79 -15.44
C TYR A 99 1.37 -5.93 -16.17
N THR A 100 0.07 -6.07 -15.94
CA THR A 100 -0.74 -7.15 -16.54
C THR A 100 -0.70 -7.08 -18.07
N GLN A 101 -0.88 -5.89 -18.65
CA GLN A 101 -0.78 -5.70 -20.09
C GLN A 101 0.64 -5.94 -20.61
N ALA A 102 1.65 -5.42 -19.92
CA ALA A 102 3.04 -5.58 -20.36
C ALA A 102 3.50 -7.04 -20.34
N VAL A 103 3.05 -7.87 -19.39
CA VAL A 103 3.29 -9.31 -19.40
C VAL A 103 2.59 -9.99 -20.58
N LYS A 104 1.32 -9.65 -20.82
CA LYS A 104 0.52 -10.20 -21.93
C LYS A 104 1.13 -9.90 -23.29
N ASP A 105 1.52 -8.64 -23.49
CA ASP A 105 2.05 -8.13 -24.76
C ASP A 105 3.56 -8.34 -24.90
N LYS A 106 4.21 -8.89 -23.87
CA LYS A 106 5.67 -9.05 -23.77
C LYS A 106 6.41 -7.72 -23.97
N ASP A 107 5.81 -6.62 -23.49
CA ASP A 107 6.39 -5.29 -23.56
C ASP A 107 7.51 -5.14 -22.52
N ILE A 108 8.71 -5.51 -22.94
CA ILE A 108 9.93 -5.41 -22.12
C ILE A 108 10.15 -3.98 -21.63
N LYS A 109 9.87 -2.95 -22.45
CA LYS A 109 10.15 -1.55 -22.08
C LYS A 109 9.27 -1.11 -20.92
N THR A 110 7.99 -1.46 -20.95
CA THR A 110 7.06 -1.15 -19.86
C THR A 110 7.40 -1.95 -18.59
N LEU A 111 7.75 -3.23 -18.71
CA LEU A 111 8.21 -4.04 -17.57
C LEU A 111 9.49 -3.46 -16.93
N GLU A 112 10.43 -2.98 -17.74
CA GLU A 112 11.64 -2.31 -17.21
C GLU A 112 11.32 -0.99 -16.50
N ALA A 113 10.38 -0.20 -17.00
CA ALA A 113 9.93 0.99 -16.30
C ALA A 113 9.28 0.63 -14.95
N LEU A 114 8.39 -0.37 -14.94
CA LEU A 114 7.68 -0.83 -13.74
C LEU A 114 8.59 -1.54 -12.73
N SER A 115 9.78 -1.98 -13.13
CA SER A 115 10.79 -2.51 -12.19
C SER A 115 11.23 -1.49 -11.13
N THR A 116 10.94 -0.20 -11.35
CA THR A 116 11.21 0.90 -10.40
C THR A 116 9.94 1.38 -9.66
N SER A 117 8.82 0.66 -9.79
CA SER A 117 7.58 0.98 -9.08
C SER A 117 7.80 1.04 -7.57
N LYS A 118 7.06 1.92 -6.89
CA LYS A 118 7.02 1.97 -5.41
C LYS A 118 6.35 0.73 -4.81
N ASN A 119 5.55 0.01 -5.58
CA ASN A 119 4.95 -1.24 -5.15
C ASN A 119 5.99 -2.36 -5.33
N ALA A 120 6.49 -2.89 -4.21
CA ALA A 120 7.52 -3.93 -4.20
C ALA A 120 7.13 -5.19 -4.99
N VAL A 121 5.84 -5.56 -4.98
CA VAL A 121 5.35 -6.73 -5.73
C VAL A 121 5.46 -6.48 -7.23
N ILE A 122 5.02 -5.29 -7.69
CA ILE A 122 5.09 -4.92 -9.11
C ILE A 122 6.54 -4.72 -9.55
N SER A 123 7.37 -4.09 -8.72
CA SER A 123 8.79 -3.90 -8.99
C SER A 123 9.50 -5.24 -9.20
N ASP A 124 9.37 -6.18 -8.26
CA ASP A 124 10.01 -7.50 -8.33
C ASP A 124 9.48 -8.33 -9.49
N ALA A 125 8.15 -8.41 -9.65
CA ALA A 125 7.53 -9.18 -10.73
C ALA A 125 7.88 -8.63 -12.12
N SER A 126 7.89 -7.31 -12.29
CA SER A 126 8.25 -6.69 -13.57
C SER A 126 9.73 -6.90 -13.89
N ALA A 127 10.62 -6.78 -12.90
CA ALA A 127 12.03 -7.07 -13.05
C ALA A 127 12.27 -8.54 -13.47
N TYR A 128 11.58 -9.47 -12.80
CA TYR A 128 11.60 -10.89 -13.14
C TYR A 128 11.17 -11.11 -14.60
N HIS A 129 9.97 -10.68 -14.98
CA HIS A 129 9.43 -10.92 -16.32
C HIS A 129 10.28 -10.27 -17.43
N ALA A 130 10.76 -9.04 -17.22
CA ALA A 130 11.70 -8.40 -18.14
C ALA A 130 12.99 -9.22 -18.31
N SER A 131 13.52 -9.77 -17.21
CA SER A 131 14.74 -10.57 -17.22
C SER A 131 14.57 -11.90 -17.98
N ILE A 132 13.41 -12.55 -17.81
CA ILE A 132 13.07 -13.80 -18.49
C ILE A 132 12.89 -13.57 -19.99
N LEU A 133 12.16 -12.52 -20.39
CA LEU A 133 11.98 -12.16 -21.80
C LEU A 133 13.30 -11.84 -22.51
N LYS A 134 14.31 -11.36 -21.76
CA LYS A 134 15.68 -11.13 -22.26
C LYS A 134 16.57 -12.37 -22.25
N ASN A 135 16.07 -13.54 -21.82
CA ASN A 135 16.86 -14.75 -21.54
C ASN A 135 18.03 -14.49 -20.57
N LYS A 136 17.84 -13.54 -19.63
CA LYS A 136 18.83 -13.17 -18.61
C LYS A 136 18.17 -13.19 -17.23
N PRO A 137 17.66 -14.36 -16.77
CA PRO A 137 16.94 -14.48 -15.50
C PRO A 137 17.75 -13.88 -14.34
N LYS A 138 17.18 -12.89 -13.67
CA LYS A 138 17.72 -12.24 -12.47
C LYS A 138 17.03 -12.77 -11.22
N SER A 139 17.65 -12.60 -10.06
CA SER A 139 17.04 -12.92 -8.77
C SER A 139 15.69 -12.22 -8.62
N SER A 140 14.74 -12.89 -8.01
CA SER A 140 13.42 -12.35 -7.69
C SER A 140 12.98 -12.91 -6.35
N MET A 141 12.42 -12.03 -5.51
CA MET A 141 11.87 -12.44 -4.22
C MET A 141 10.61 -13.29 -4.38
N LEU A 142 9.78 -13.00 -5.38
CA LEU A 142 8.52 -13.69 -5.63
C LEU A 142 8.68 -14.97 -6.46
N TYR A 143 9.72 -15.05 -7.29
CA TYR A 143 9.88 -16.09 -8.30
C TYR A 143 11.22 -16.85 -8.21
N ASP A 144 11.83 -16.95 -7.03
CA ASP A 144 13.18 -17.51 -6.85
C ASP A 144 13.35 -18.93 -7.46
N ASP A 145 12.45 -19.86 -7.14
CA ASP A 145 12.46 -21.20 -7.72
C ASP A 145 12.33 -21.20 -9.26
N MET A 146 11.52 -20.30 -9.81
CA MET A 146 11.37 -20.15 -11.27
C MET A 146 12.63 -19.57 -11.91
N VAL A 147 13.34 -18.68 -11.21
CA VAL A 147 14.64 -18.15 -11.63
C VAL A 147 15.65 -19.28 -11.68
N LEU A 148 15.75 -20.09 -10.62
CA LEU A 148 16.64 -21.26 -10.57
C LEU A 148 16.32 -22.26 -11.67
N PHE A 149 15.03 -22.55 -11.87
CA PHE A 149 14.57 -23.46 -12.93
C PHE A 149 14.97 -22.94 -14.32
N THR A 150 14.71 -21.65 -14.59
CA THR A 150 15.04 -21.04 -15.88
C THR A 150 16.54 -20.97 -16.11
N GLN A 151 17.33 -20.64 -15.09
CA GLN A 151 18.80 -20.67 -15.16
C GLN A 151 19.31 -22.08 -15.46
N GLY A 152 18.76 -23.09 -14.81
CA GLY A 152 19.07 -24.49 -15.07
C GLY A 152 18.76 -24.88 -16.52
N TYR A 153 17.55 -24.56 -16.98
CA TYR A 153 17.11 -24.82 -18.35
C TYR A 153 17.98 -24.14 -19.42
N LEU A 154 18.34 -22.87 -19.23
CA LEU A 154 19.24 -22.16 -20.14
C LEU A 154 20.64 -22.77 -20.14
N ALA A 155 21.17 -23.16 -18.98
CA ALA A 155 22.46 -23.84 -18.90
C ALA A 155 22.45 -25.19 -19.65
N ILE A 156 21.34 -25.93 -19.65
CA ILE A 156 21.19 -27.15 -20.46
C ILE A 156 21.29 -26.83 -21.95
N LYS A 157 20.59 -25.80 -22.42
CA LYS A 157 20.64 -25.36 -23.83
C LYS A 157 22.05 -24.96 -24.26
N GLU A 158 22.84 -24.41 -23.34
CA GLU A 158 24.23 -24.04 -23.56
C GLU A 158 25.22 -25.21 -23.41
N GLY A 159 24.75 -26.43 -23.15
CA GLY A 159 25.61 -27.61 -22.94
C GLY A 159 26.31 -27.64 -21.57
N LYS A 160 25.97 -26.72 -20.67
CA LYS A 160 26.58 -26.57 -19.33
C LYS A 160 25.85 -27.43 -18.29
N GLY A 161 25.82 -28.76 -18.50
CA GLY A 161 25.08 -29.70 -17.66
C GLY A 161 25.40 -29.63 -16.17
N ASN A 162 26.67 -29.42 -15.80
CA ASN A 162 27.07 -29.25 -14.39
C ASN A 162 26.46 -28.00 -13.76
N VAL A 163 26.46 -26.86 -14.48
CA VAL A 163 25.85 -25.61 -14.00
C VAL A 163 24.35 -25.77 -13.87
N ALA A 164 23.73 -26.44 -14.85
CA ALA A 164 22.31 -26.75 -14.80
C ALA A 164 21.94 -27.59 -13.57
N LYS A 165 22.69 -28.65 -13.30
CA LYS A 165 22.48 -29.52 -12.14
C LYS A 165 22.55 -28.72 -10.83
N VAL A 166 23.59 -27.91 -10.64
CA VAL A 166 23.74 -27.08 -9.42
C VAL A 166 22.55 -26.14 -9.22
N LYS A 167 22.03 -25.53 -10.29
CA LYS A 167 20.86 -24.64 -10.19
C LYS A 167 19.58 -25.39 -9.84
N LEU A 168 19.35 -26.54 -10.48
CA LEU A 168 18.15 -27.35 -10.26
C LEU A 168 18.14 -28.07 -8.90
N GLU A 169 19.31 -28.27 -8.27
CA GLU A 169 19.42 -28.82 -6.91
C GLU A 169 19.10 -27.79 -5.82
N GLN A 170 19.11 -26.49 -6.14
CA GLN A 170 18.74 -25.43 -5.20
C GLN A 170 17.22 -25.26 -5.05
N ILE A 171 16.43 -25.86 -5.94
CA ILE A 171 14.97 -25.83 -5.87
C ILE A 171 14.52 -26.80 -4.78
N ASP A 172 13.76 -26.30 -3.80
CA ASP A 172 13.27 -27.08 -2.66
C ASP A 172 12.35 -28.22 -3.13
N GLU A 173 12.43 -29.38 -2.48
CA GLU A 173 11.61 -30.55 -2.83
C GLU A 173 10.11 -30.33 -2.60
N ARG A 174 9.75 -29.36 -1.75
CA ARG A 174 8.36 -28.93 -1.50
C ARG A 174 7.88 -27.89 -2.53
N SER A 175 8.77 -27.42 -3.40
CA SER A 175 8.41 -26.49 -4.46
C SER A 175 7.39 -27.13 -5.39
N PRO A 176 6.40 -26.36 -5.90
CA PRO A 176 5.55 -26.80 -7.01
C PRO A 176 6.35 -27.22 -8.26
N LEU A 177 7.61 -26.77 -8.39
CA LEU A 177 8.49 -27.14 -9.48
C LEU A 177 9.29 -28.43 -9.24
N ALA A 178 9.17 -29.09 -8.09
CA ALA A 178 10.02 -30.24 -7.75
C ALA A 178 9.90 -31.38 -8.78
N THR A 179 8.68 -31.73 -9.18
CA THR A 179 8.43 -32.80 -10.16
C THR A 179 9.05 -32.49 -11.53
N ILE A 180 8.81 -31.29 -12.07
CA ILE A 180 9.33 -30.90 -13.38
C ILE A 180 10.86 -30.72 -13.35
N THR A 181 11.39 -30.26 -12.22
CA THR A 181 12.84 -30.21 -11.96
C THR A 181 13.44 -31.60 -11.96
N GLY A 182 12.76 -32.60 -11.38
CA GLY A 182 13.16 -34.01 -11.44
C GLY A 182 13.25 -34.53 -12.87
N PHE A 183 12.23 -34.27 -13.70
CA PHE A 183 12.25 -34.65 -15.11
C PHE A 183 13.39 -33.98 -15.87
N LEU A 184 13.61 -32.68 -15.63
CA LEU A 184 14.67 -31.94 -16.29
C LEU A 184 16.05 -32.46 -15.88
N LYS A 185 16.27 -32.78 -14.60
CA LYS A 185 17.48 -33.44 -14.10
C LYS A 185 17.72 -34.80 -14.76
N HIS A 186 16.67 -35.61 -14.89
CA HIS A 186 16.78 -36.93 -15.52
C HIS A 186 17.13 -36.83 -17.00
N SER A 187 16.58 -35.85 -17.73
CA SER A 187 16.88 -35.65 -19.16
C SER A 187 18.35 -35.35 -19.47
N MET A 188 19.12 -34.89 -18.49
CA MET A 188 20.56 -34.62 -18.64
C MET A 188 21.43 -35.87 -18.44
N ILE A 189 20.88 -36.97 -17.91
CA ILE A 189 21.61 -38.22 -17.71
C ILE A 189 21.67 -38.91 -19.08
N LYS A 190 22.85 -38.94 -19.70
CA LYS A 190 23.06 -39.75 -20.90
C LYS A 190 22.84 -41.22 -20.53
N ALA A 191 21.98 -41.91 -21.26
CA ALA A 191 21.98 -43.37 -21.29
C ALA A 191 23.34 -43.79 -21.87
N ASN A 192 24.17 -44.42 -21.05
CA ASN A 192 25.39 -45.09 -21.49
C ASN A 192 25.03 -46.48 -22.03
#